data_AF-A0A6N4V3K2-F1
#
_entry.id   AF-A0A6N4V3K2-F1
#
_cell.length_a   1.000
_cell.length_b   1.000
_cell.length_c   1.000
_cell.angle_alpha   90.00
_cell.angle_beta   90.00
_cell.angle_gamma   90.00
#
_symmetry.space_group_name_H-M   'P 1'
#
loop_
_entity.id
_entity.type
_entity.pdbx_description
1 polymer ?
#
loop_
_entity_poly.entity_id
_entity_poly.type
_entity_poly.pdbx_seq_one_letter_code
_entity_poly.pdbx_strand_id
1 'polypeptide(L)'
;MPGINPNAVLGAPCDNTSYYVFGVDARNNWGRLVFCGSPRRYEPRWFRSPPMAGIRDENSVCLDPQYMVAQAPDGLFLNCVPMNGENRWRRGDA
;
A
#
# COMPACT_ATOMS: atom_id res chain seq x y z
N MET A 1 13.47 -1.64 -2.07
CA MET A 1 12.64 -0.50 -1.66
C MET A 1 12.72 -0.40 -0.14
N PRO A 2 13.10 0.75 0.45
CA PRO A 2 13.16 0.89 1.90
C PRO A 2 11.76 0.68 2.52
N GLY A 3 11.69 -0.04 3.63
CA GLY A 3 10.45 -0.19 4.40
C GLY A 3 9.43 -1.20 3.91
N ILE A 4 9.75 -2.04 2.91
CA ILE A 4 8.91 -3.20 2.57
C ILE A 4 9.26 -4.37 3.50
N ASN A 5 8.24 -4.97 4.14
CA ASN A 5 8.44 -6.14 5.00
C ASN A 5 8.73 -7.39 4.14
N PRO A 6 9.93 -7.99 4.22
CA PRO A 6 10.28 -9.15 3.39
C PRO A 6 9.67 -10.47 3.90
N ASN A 7 9.16 -10.48 5.14
CA ASN A 7 8.62 -11.66 5.82
C ASN A 7 7.10 -11.58 5.94
N ALA A 8 6.43 -10.80 5.09
CA ALA A 8 4.99 -10.69 5.11
C ALA A 8 4.35 -12.02 4.68
N VAL A 9 3.23 -12.38 5.29
CA VAL A 9 2.60 -13.69 5.12
C VAL A 9 1.13 -13.46 4.86
N LEU A 10 0.64 -13.84 3.68
CA LEU A 10 -0.75 -13.58 3.30
C LEU A 10 -1.74 -14.12 4.36
N GLY A 11 -2.60 -13.26 4.91
CA GLY A 11 -3.59 -13.59 5.93
C GLY A 11 -3.07 -13.64 7.38
N ALA A 12 -1.76 -13.49 7.60
CA ALA A 12 -1.20 -13.30 8.95
C ALA A 12 -1.56 -11.90 9.48
N PRO A 13 -1.61 -11.72 10.81
CA PRO A 13 -1.86 -10.42 11.43
C PRO A 13 -0.73 -9.42 11.13
N CYS A 14 -1.06 -8.13 11.18
CA CYS A 14 -0.10 -7.02 11.04
C CYS A 14 -0.50 -5.84 11.93
N ASP A 15 0.48 -5.01 12.30
CA ASP A 15 0.30 -4.02 13.36
C ASP A 15 -0.02 -2.59 12.86
N ASN A 16 0.37 -2.25 11.62
CA ASN A 16 0.26 -0.89 11.09
C ASN A 16 -0.40 -0.88 9.70
N THR A 17 -1.53 -0.16 9.58
CA THR A 17 -2.31 -0.01 8.35
C THR A 17 -2.14 1.34 7.66
N SER A 18 -1.27 2.22 8.18
CA SER A 18 -1.04 3.57 7.64
C SER A 18 0.37 3.76 7.11
N TYR A 19 1.39 3.23 7.79
CA TYR A 19 2.80 3.39 7.43
C TYR A 19 3.48 2.04 7.22
N TYR A 20 4.38 1.97 6.23
CA TYR A 20 5.14 0.77 5.87
C TYR A 20 4.24 -0.46 5.69
N VAL A 21 3.09 -0.23 5.04
CA VAL A 21 2.01 -1.22 4.93
C VAL A 21 2.29 -2.28 3.87
N PHE A 22 3.40 -2.19 3.13
CA PHE A 22 3.68 -3.08 2.02
C PHE A 22 4.70 -4.14 2.40
N GLY A 23 4.49 -5.34 1.89
CA GLY A 23 5.34 -6.49 2.15
C GLY A 23 5.46 -7.39 0.95
N VAL A 24 6.38 -8.33 1.03
CA VAL A 24 6.55 -9.40 0.05
C VAL A 24 6.11 -10.71 0.70
N ASP A 25 5.22 -11.45 0.02
CA ASP A 25 4.72 -12.73 0.53
C ASP A 25 5.84 -13.79 0.55
N ALA A 26 6.20 -14.22 1.76
CA ALA A 26 7.22 -15.22 2.02
C ALA A 26 6.71 -16.66 1.86
N ARG A 27 5.39 -16.91 1.79
CA ARG A 27 4.83 -18.27 1.85
C ARG A 27 5.27 -19.23 0.76
N ASN A 28 5.79 -18.75 -0.38
CA ASN A 28 6.23 -19.59 -1.50
C ASN A 28 7.38 -18.98 -2.31
N ASN A 29 8.10 -18.00 -1.75
CA ASN A 29 9.19 -17.28 -2.43
C ASN A 29 8.82 -16.66 -3.79
N TRP A 30 7.52 -16.45 -4.06
CA TRP A 30 7.00 -15.89 -5.30
C TRP A 30 7.17 -14.37 -5.40
N GLY A 31 7.57 -13.71 -4.32
CA GLY A 31 7.83 -12.27 -4.37
C GLY A 31 6.57 -11.42 -4.54
N ARG A 32 5.37 -11.95 -4.27
CA ARG A 32 4.12 -11.21 -4.52
C ARG A 32 3.95 -10.08 -3.50
N LEU A 33 3.59 -8.90 -4.01
CA LEU A 33 3.31 -7.75 -3.17
C LEU A 33 2.02 -7.96 -2.37
N VAL A 34 2.11 -7.75 -1.07
CA VAL A 34 1.00 -7.75 -0.12
C VAL A 34 0.91 -6.40 0.58
N PHE A 35 -0.29 -6.06 1.06
CA PHE A 35 -0.52 -4.87 1.86
C PHE A 35 -1.18 -5.23 3.19
N CYS A 36 -0.81 -4.55 4.27
CA CYS A 36 -1.45 -4.64 5.56
C CYS A 36 -2.68 -3.73 5.56
N GLY A 37 -3.85 -4.30 5.84
CA GLY A 37 -5.11 -3.56 5.91
C GLY A 37 -6.05 -4.13 6.96
N SER A 38 -7.07 -3.37 7.33
CA SER A 38 -8.15 -3.81 8.24
C SER A 38 -9.51 -3.54 7.58
N PRO A 39 -10.11 -4.53 6.90
CA PRO A 39 -11.49 -4.41 6.48
C PRO A 39 -12.37 -4.30 7.74
N ARG A 40 -13.23 -3.28 7.83
CA ARG A 40 -14.31 -3.18 8.84
C ARG A 40 -13.87 -3.28 10.32
N ARG A 41 -12.72 -2.71 10.70
CA ARG A 41 -12.20 -2.71 12.09
C ARG A 41 -11.89 -4.10 12.67
N TYR A 42 -11.74 -5.12 11.83
CA TYR A 42 -11.19 -6.40 12.27
C TYR A 42 -9.70 -6.28 12.54
N GLU A 43 -9.12 -7.29 13.20
CA GLU A 43 -7.67 -7.40 13.37
C GLU A 43 -6.97 -7.24 11.99
N PRO A 44 -6.01 -6.31 11.84
CA PRO A 44 -5.38 -6.07 10.55
C PRO A 44 -4.60 -7.28 10.09
N ARG A 45 -4.64 -7.55 8.78
CA ARG A 45 -4.00 -8.71 8.16
C ARG A 45 -3.35 -8.34 6.85
N TRP A 46 -2.45 -9.19 6.38
CA TRP A 46 -1.85 -9.08 5.05
C TRP A 46 -2.83 -9.56 3.97
N PHE A 47 -3.12 -8.70 3.00
CA PHE A 47 -3.95 -8.95 1.83
C PHE A 47 -3.13 -8.82 0.55
N ARG A 48 -3.66 -9.31 -0.58
CA ARG A 48 -3.03 -9.10 -1.89
C ARG A 48 -3.06 -7.61 -2.23
N SER A 49 -1.90 -7.04 -2.51
CA SER A 49 -1.80 -5.62 -2.88
C SER A 49 -2.28 -5.41 -4.32
N PRO A 50 -2.96 -4.29 -4.59
CA PRO A 50 -3.04 -3.74 -5.94
C PRO A 50 -1.63 -3.41 -6.49
N PRO A 51 -1.49 -3.17 -7.81
CA PRO A 51 -0.21 -2.77 -8.41
C PRO A 51 0.40 -1.54 -7.73
N MET A 52 1.69 -1.60 -7.41
CA MET A 52 2.41 -0.51 -6.75
C MET A 52 3.19 0.35 -7.75
N ALA A 53 2.96 1.67 -7.72
CA ALA A 53 3.62 2.68 -8.56
C ALA A 53 5.00 3.14 -8.04
N GLY A 54 5.49 2.52 -6.96
CA GLY A 54 6.76 2.82 -6.31
C GLY A 54 6.63 3.86 -5.19
N ILE A 55 7.69 4.67 -5.03
CA ILE A 55 7.71 5.79 -4.08
C ILE A 55 7.14 7.03 -4.76
N ARG A 56 6.17 7.70 -4.13
CA ARG A 56 5.50 8.90 -4.65
C ARG A 56 5.28 9.92 -3.54
N ASP A 57 5.30 11.21 -3.87
CA ASP A 57 5.02 12.25 -2.89
C ASP A 57 3.51 12.43 -2.71
N GLU A 58 3.08 12.65 -1.46
CA GLU A 58 1.70 13.04 -1.20
C GLU A 58 1.35 14.30 -1.99
N ASN A 59 0.17 14.34 -2.60
CA ASN A 59 -0.37 15.44 -3.42
C ASN A 59 0.25 15.60 -4.81
N SER A 60 1.23 14.78 -5.17
CA SER A 60 1.75 14.73 -6.53
C SER A 60 0.72 14.11 -7.50
N VAL A 61 0.83 14.45 -8.79
CA VAL A 61 -0.08 13.97 -9.84
C VAL A 61 0.16 12.48 -10.08
N CYS A 62 -0.91 11.70 -10.19
CA CYS A 62 -0.86 10.32 -10.65
C CYS A 62 -1.44 10.19 -12.05
N LEU A 63 -0.65 9.63 -12.98
CA LEU A 63 -1.01 9.55 -14.41
C LEU A 63 -1.95 8.38 -14.71
N ASP A 64 -1.92 7.33 -13.88
CA ASP A 64 -2.73 6.14 -14.07
C ASP A 64 -3.59 5.87 -12.82
N PRO A 65 -4.91 6.15 -12.88
CA PRO A 65 -5.81 6.03 -11.74
C PRO A 65 -6.26 4.60 -11.45
N GLN A 66 -5.95 3.61 -12.29
CA GLN A 66 -6.60 2.32 -12.16
C GLN A 66 -5.98 1.47 -11.05
N TYR A 67 -6.53 1.66 -9.84
CA TYR A 67 -6.28 0.83 -8.66
C TYR A 67 -4.80 0.74 -8.27
N MET A 68 -4.01 1.76 -8.59
CA MET A 68 -2.61 1.80 -8.20
C MET A 68 -2.44 2.35 -6.78
N VAL A 69 -1.46 1.80 -6.09
CA VAL A 69 -1.04 2.23 -4.76
C VAL A 69 0.41 2.69 -4.79
N ALA A 70 0.81 3.55 -3.86
CA ALA A 70 2.19 3.97 -3.71
C ALA A 70 2.56 4.08 -2.24
N GLN A 71 3.85 4.20 -1.98
CA GLN A 71 4.37 4.52 -0.65
C GLN A 71 5.02 5.89 -0.71
N ALA A 72 4.77 6.74 0.27
CA ALA A 72 5.52 7.97 0.43
C ALA A 72 6.94 7.71 0.95
N PRO A 73 7.89 8.66 0.80
CA PRO A 73 9.25 8.52 1.33
C PRO A 73 9.30 8.26 2.84
N ASP A 74 8.30 8.76 3.57
CA ASP A 74 8.11 8.55 5.02
C ASP A 74 7.39 7.24 5.37
N GLY A 75 7.03 6.43 4.36
CA GLY A 75 6.34 5.16 4.53
C GLY A 75 4.82 5.23 4.45
N LEU A 76 4.21 6.42 4.29
CA LEU A 76 2.75 6.58 4.25
C LEU A 76 2.12 5.83 3.07
N PHE A 77 1.00 5.16 3.32
CA PHE A 77 0.20 4.51 2.29
C PHE A 77 -0.54 5.54 1.43
N LEU A 78 -0.28 5.49 0.12
CA LEU A 78 -0.90 6.38 -0.85
C LEU A 78 -1.82 5.62 -1.82
N ASN A 79 -2.98 6.20 -2.10
CA ASN A 79 -3.88 5.80 -3.17
C ASN A 79 -3.97 6.92 -4.22
N CYS A 80 -4.10 6.53 -5.48
CA CYS A 80 -4.40 7.50 -6.54
C CYS A 80 -5.91 7.74 -6.58
N VAL A 81 -6.33 8.98 -6.33
CA VAL A 81 -7.76 9.36 -6.31
C VAL A 81 -8.04 10.57 -7.19
N PRO A 82 -9.20 10.62 -7.86
CA PRO A 82 -9.62 11.80 -8.62
C PRO A 82 -9.99 12.94 -7.67
N MET A 83 -9.39 14.12 -7.87
CA MET A 83 -9.61 15.31 -7.06
C MET A 83 -9.48 16.59 -7.89
N ASN A 84 -10.52 17.43 -7.87
CA ASN A 84 -10.53 18.73 -8.57
C ASN A 84 -10.17 18.65 -10.07
N GLY A 85 -10.54 17.57 -10.74
CA GLY A 85 -10.28 17.37 -12.19
C GLY A 85 -8.92 16.73 -12.53
N GLU A 86 -8.09 16.44 -11.53
CA GLU A 86 -6.82 15.72 -11.70
C GLU A 86 -6.76 14.50 -10.79
N ASN A 87 -5.99 13.47 -11.13
CA ASN A 87 -5.73 12.38 -10.20
C ASN A 87 -4.50 12.72 -9.37
N ARG A 88 -4.59 12.58 -8.04
CA ARG A 88 -3.48 12.86 -7.12
C ARG A 88 -3.26 11.72 -6.14
N TRP A 89 -2.01 11.55 -5.72
CA TRP A 89 -1.67 10.67 -4.62
C TRP A 89 -2.16 11.27 -3.31
N ARG A 90 -3.03 10.54 -2.62
CA ARG A 90 -3.56 10.92 -1.31
C ARG A 90 -3.36 9.80 -0.32
N ARG A 91 -3.56 10.13 0.94
CA ARG A 91 -3.58 9.18 2.04
C ARG A 91 -4.68 8.15 1.83
N GLY A 92 -4.30 6.88 1.76
CA GLY A 92 -5.26 5.79 1.65
C GLY A 92 -5.86 5.37 2.98
N ASP A 93 -5.42 5.97 4.09
CA ASP A 93 -5.96 5.77 5.44
C ASP A 93 -6.95 6.87 5.89
N ALA A 94 -7.26 7.82 5.00
CA ALA A 94 -8.16 8.95 5.24
C ALA A 94 -9.61 8.68 4.80
#